data_AF-A0AAJ1R0C8-F1
#
_entry.id   AF-A0AAJ1R0C8-F1
#
_cell.length_a   1.000
_cell.length_b   1.000
_cell.length_c   1.000
_cell.angle_alpha   90.00
_cell.angle_beta   90.00
_cell.angle_gamma   90.00
#
_symmetry.space_group_name_H-M   'P 1'
#
loop_
_entity.id
_entity.type
_entity.pdbx_description
1 polymer ?
#
loop_
_entity_poly.entity_id
_entity_poly.type
_entity_poly.pdbx_seq_one_letter_code
_entity_poly.pdbx_strand_id
1 'polypeptide(L)'
;MRVLTIIICFLNISCFSQTNKSEDVISAVVKKIDSTSWNYILHLENKKTKIIVPVFKECDNKKDYFGKIKVGKKYNFVLSKEISYTKTQREFISQSIDGKEIWNSKMKGVLYYTDCANMCGLYIQP
;
A
#
# COMPACT_ATOMS: atom_id res chain seq x y z
N MET A 1 55.17 -31.81 6.59
CA MET A 1 53.92 -31.91 5.80
C MET A 1 53.03 -30.73 6.18
N ARG A 2 52.90 -29.74 5.30
CA ARG A 2 52.02 -28.58 5.50
C ARG A 2 50.63 -28.97 5.01
N VAL A 3 49.69 -29.19 5.91
CA VAL A 3 48.28 -29.38 5.54
C VAL A 3 47.65 -28.00 5.50
N LEU A 4 47.50 -27.45 4.30
CA LEU A 4 46.79 -26.21 4.05
C LEU A 4 45.31 -26.57 3.85
N THR A 5 44.54 -26.60 4.94
CA THR A 5 43.09 -26.82 4.85
C THR A 5 42.43 -25.53 4.36
N ILE A 6 42.06 -25.51 3.08
CA ILE A 6 41.33 -24.41 2.44
C ILE A 6 39.90 -24.41 3.02
N ILE A 7 39.58 -23.41 3.84
CA ILE A 7 38.21 -23.17 4.31
C ILE A 7 37.46 -22.50 3.16
N ILE A 8 36.67 -23.29 2.43
CA ILE A 8 35.72 -22.79 1.45
C ILE A 8 34.54 -22.20 2.21
N CYS A 9 34.55 -20.88 2.40
CA CYS A 9 33.38 -20.12 2.81
C CYS A 9 32.32 -20.25 1.72
N PHE A 10 31.37 -21.18 1.90
CA PHE A 10 30.09 -21.15 1.20
C PHE A 10 29.32 -19.91 1.66
N LEU A 11 29.69 -18.76 1.08
CA LEU A 11 28.90 -17.54 1.07
C LEU A 11 27.58 -17.86 0.36
N ASN A 12 26.61 -18.34 1.14
CA ASN A 12 25.21 -18.34 0.77
C ASN A 12 24.77 -16.89 0.66
N ILE A 13 25.06 -16.26 -0.48
CA ILE A 13 24.44 -15.01 -0.89
C ILE A 13 22.97 -15.36 -1.16
N SER A 14 22.19 -15.36 -0.08
CA SER A 14 20.75 -15.34 -0.15
C SER A 14 20.40 -14.01 -0.77
N CYS A 15 20.21 -13.99 -2.09
CA CYS A 15 19.75 -12.83 -2.81
C CYS A 15 18.28 -12.62 -2.41
N PHE A 16 18.08 -11.97 -1.26
CA PHE A 16 16.78 -11.43 -0.88
C PHE A 16 16.43 -10.37 -1.92
N SER A 17 15.51 -10.72 -2.81
CA SER A 17 14.84 -9.72 -3.65
C SER A 17 14.15 -8.74 -2.71
N GLN A 18 14.73 -7.55 -2.56
CA GLN A 18 14.09 -6.45 -1.85
C GLN A 18 12.97 -5.92 -2.74
N THR A 19 11.73 -6.24 -2.40
CA THR A 19 10.55 -5.56 -2.97
C THR A 19 10.58 -4.12 -2.49
N ASN A 20 11.11 -3.22 -3.32
CA ASN A 20 11.05 -1.79 -3.05
C ASN A 20 9.59 -1.32 -3.18
N LYS A 21 8.90 -1.14 -2.04
CA LYS A 21 7.64 -0.42 -2.00
C LYS A 21 7.94 1.03 -2.39
N SER A 22 7.44 1.49 -3.53
CA SER A 22 7.46 2.91 -3.87
C SER A 22 6.33 3.60 -3.11
N GLU A 23 6.67 4.63 -2.34
CA GLU A 23 5.71 5.44 -1.59
C GLU A 23 5.50 6.79 -2.28
N ASP A 24 4.23 7.19 -2.42
CA ASP A 24 3.81 8.50 -2.91
C ASP A 24 3.17 9.27 -1.76
N VAL A 25 3.68 10.47 -1.45
CA VAL A 25 3.06 11.37 -0.48
C VAL A 25 2.05 12.28 -1.20
N ILE A 26 0.76 12.09 -0.92
CA ILE A 26 -0.32 12.78 -1.64
C ILE A 26 -1.22 13.54 -0.67
N SER A 27 -1.45 14.81 -0.98
CA SER A 27 -2.41 15.66 -0.28
C SER A 27 -3.80 15.57 -0.94
N ALA A 28 -4.76 14.91 -0.29
CA ALA A 28 -6.07 14.59 -0.88
C ALA A 28 -7.24 14.78 0.10
N VAL A 29 -8.44 14.99 -0.44
CA VAL A 29 -9.70 15.08 0.31
C VAL A 29 -10.34 13.69 0.37
N VAL A 30 -10.79 13.28 1.56
CA VAL A 30 -11.57 12.05 1.73
C VAL A 30 -12.97 12.29 1.17
N LYS A 31 -13.34 11.63 0.07
CA LYS A 31 -14.67 11.77 -0.55
C LYS A 31 -15.68 10.75 -0.04
N LYS A 32 -15.22 9.51 0.20
CA LYS A 32 -16.06 8.43 0.69
C LYS A 32 -15.21 7.42 1.47
N ILE A 33 -15.82 6.78 2.45
CA ILE A 33 -15.23 5.66 3.18
C ILE A 33 -16.24 4.52 3.10
N ASP A 34 -15.89 3.45 2.39
CA ASP A 34 -16.66 2.20 2.44
C ASP A 34 -16.08 1.28 3.50
N SER A 35 -16.94 0.45 4.10
CA SER A 35 -16.55 -0.54 5.10
C SER A 35 -16.79 -1.92 4.53
N THR A 36 -15.79 -2.78 4.64
CA THR A 36 -15.85 -4.22 4.31
C THR A 36 -15.69 -5.02 5.60
N SER A 37 -15.42 -6.32 5.55
CA SER A 37 -15.18 -7.13 6.74
C SER A 37 -13.91 -6.66 7.46
N TRP A 38 -12.78 -6.64 6.74
CA TRP A 38 -11.44 -6.40 7.30
C TRP A 38 -10.82 -5.07 6.90
N ASN A 39 -11.40 -4.36 5.93
CA ASN A 39 -10.84 -3.12 5.39
C ASN A 39 -11.84 -1.97 5.42
N TYR A 40 -11.33 -0.75 5.56
CA TYR A 40 -11.96 0.43 4.99
C TYR A 40 -11.46 0.64 3.57
N ILE A 41 -12.31 1.10 2.66
CA ILE A 41 -11.90 1.53 1.32
C ILE A 41 -12.04 3.04 1.28
N LEU A 42 -10.91 3.74 1.18
CA LEU A 42 -10.87 5.18 1.10
C LEU A 42 -10.94 5.60 -0.37
N HIS A 43 -11.92 6.44 -0.67
CA HIS A 43 -12.01 7.15 -1.94
C HIS A 43 -11.50 8.56 -1.71
N LEU A 44 -10.32 8.86 -2.23
CA LEU A 44 -9.65 10.14 -2.06
C LEU A 44 -9.68 10.90 -3.39
N GLU A 45 -9.62 12.22 -3.31
CA GLU A 45 -9.53 13.07 -4.49
C GLU A 45 -8.55 14.22 -4.26
N ASN A 46 -7.62 14.38 -5.20
CA ASN A 46 -6.84 15.61 -5.37
C ASN A 46 -7.28 16.32 -6.66
N LYS A 47 -6.75 17.52 -6.92
CA LYS A 47 -7.16 18.42 -8.03
C LYS A 47 -7.51 17.75 -9.37
N LYS A 48 -6.85 16.65 -9.75
CA LYS A 48 -7.07 15.97 -11.05
C LYS A 48 -7.19 14.45 -10.96
N THR A 49 -7.08 13.86 -9.77
CA THR A 49 -6.93 12.41 -9.64
C THR A 49 -7.80 11.88 -8.52
N LYS A 50 -8.60 10.86 -8.86
CA LYS A 50 -9.32 10.05 -7.89
C LYS A 50 -8.43 8.89 -7.49
N ILE A 51 -8.46 8.53 -6.22
CA ILE A 51 -7.59 7.52 -5.65
C ILE A 51 -8.45 6.57 -4.84
N ILE A 52 -8.21 5.26 -5.00
CA ILE A 52 -8.80 4.20 -4.19
C ILE A 52 -7.67 3.51 -3.45
N VAL A 53 -7.79 3.42 -2.13
CA VAL A 53 -6.83 2.71 -1.30
C VAL A 53 -7.58 1.95 -0.20
N PRO A 54 -7.37 0.63 -0.06
CA PRO A 54 -7.85 -0.11 1.08
C PRO A 54 -6.91 0.09 2.28
N VAL A 55 -7.49 0.11 3.47
CA VAL A 55 -6.76 0.22 4.74
C VAL A 55 -7.34 -0.80 5.70
N PHE A 56 -6.49 -1.61 6.32
CA PHE A 56 -6.93 -2.59 7.32
C PHE A 56 -7.59 -1.90 8.51
N LYS A 57 -8.70 -2.47 8.98
CA LYS A 57 -9.40 -1.99 10.18
C LYS A 57 -8.60 -2.21 11.44
N GLU A 58 -7.96 -3.38 11.52
CA GLU A 58 -7.15 -3.83 12.62
C GLU A 58 -5.67 -3.77 12.22
N CYS A 59 -4.88 -3.11 13.03
CA CYS A 59 -3.45 -2.94 12.82
C CYS A 59 -2.79 -2.67 14.18
N ASP A 60 -1.53 -3.09 14.30
CA ASP A 60 -0.79 -2.98 15.55
C ASP A 60 -0.50 -1.51 15.88
N ASN A 61 -1.29 -0.99 16.81
CA ASN A 61 -1.22 0.39 17.28
C ASN A 61 -0.02 0.59 18.22
N LYS A 62 1.07 1.14 17.70
CA LYS A 62 2.22 1.61 18.51
C LYS A 62 2.59 3.08 18.29
N LYS A 63 1.71 3.89 17.69
CA LYS A 63 2.08 5.25 17.22
C LYS A 63 1.08 6.32 17.65
N ASP A 64 1.60 7.53 17.83
CA ASP A 64 0.83 8.75 18.09
C ASP A 64 0.07 9.18 16.83
N TYR A 65 -1.24 8.96 16.80
CA TYR A 65 -2.10 9.40 15.70
C TYR A 65 -2.59 10.83 15.94
N PHE A 66 -2.60 11.65 14.88
CA PHE A 66 -3.11 13.03 14.93
C PHE A 66 -4.64 13.07 15.12
N GLY A 67 -5.34 12.06 14.60
CA GLY A 67 -6.78 11.90 14.81
C GLY A 67 -7.46 10.98 13.80
N LYS A 68 -8.75 10.77 14.01
CA LYS A 68 -9.60 10.01 13.08
C LYS A 68 -9.91 10.84 11.83
N ILE A 69 -9.64 10.31 10.65
CA ILE A 69 -9.98 10.95 9.38
C ILE A 69 -11.49 11.10 9.23
N LYS A 70 -11.90 12.13 8.48
CA LYS A 70 -13.31 12.50 8.27
C LYS A 70 -13.56 12.78 6.79
N VAL A 71 -14.72 12.36 6.31
CA VAL A 71 -15.20 12.70 4.95
C VAL A 71 -15.27 14.23 4.80
N GLY A 72 -14.87 14.73 3.63
CA GLY A 72 -14.80 16.15 3.29
C GLY A 72 -13.56 16.88 3.81
N LYS A 73 -12.72 16.24 4.64
CA LYS A 73 -11.47 16.83 5.13
C LYS A 73 -10.27 16.39 4.30
N LYS A 74 -9.25 17.24 4.28
CA LYS A 74 -8.01 17.06 3.53
C LYS A 74 -6.90 16.59 4.47
N TYR A 75 -6.13 15.60 4.03
CA TYR A 75 -4.98 15.05 4.76
C TYR A 75 -3.83 14.74 3.79
N ASN A 76 -2.66 14.47 4.35
CA ASN A 76 -1.52 13.94 3.61
C ASN A 76 -1.44 12.43 3.84
N PHE A 77 -1.46 11.66 2.76
CA PHE A 77 -1.42 10.20 2.77
C PHE A 77 -0.09 9.73 2.21
N VAL A 78 0.55 8.79 2.89
CA VAL A 78 1.73 8.07 2.40
C VAL A 78 1.22 6.77 1.79
N LEU A 79 1.14 6.71 0.46
CA LEU A 79 0.48 5.64 -0.27
C LEU A 79 1.51 4.75 -0.96
N SER A 80 1.40 3.44 -0.82
CA SER A 80 2.32 2.50 -1.47
C SER A 80 1.67 1.87 -2.70
N LYS A 81 2.46 1.72 -3.77
CA LYS A 81 2.13 0.83 -4.90
C LYS A 81 2.91 -0.47 -4.73
N GLU A 82 2.26 -1.61 -4.90
CA GLU A 82 3.00 -2.82 -5.22
C GLU A 82 3.51 -2.70 -6.65
N ILE A 83 4.80 -2.41 -6.80
CA ILE A 83 5.50 -2.65 -8.06
C ILE A 83 5.98 -4.10 -8.02
N SER A 84 5.13 -5.03 -8.48
CA SER A 84 5.58 -6.40 -8.66
C SER A 84 6.49 -6.47 -9.89
N TYR A 85 7.80 -6.44 -9.68
CA TYR A 85 8.80 -6.76 -10.71
C TYR A 85 8.89 -8.28 -10.94
N THR A 86 7.77 -8.98 -11.10
CA THR A 86 7.79 -10.36 -11.59
C THR A 86 7.69 -10.35 -13.12
N LYS A 87 8.64 -11.01 -13.78
CA LYS A 87 8.85 -11.15 -15.24
C LYS A 87 7.62 -11.53 -16.08
N THR A 88 6.49 -11.83 -15.47
CA THR A 88 5.20 -12.08 -16.10
C THR A 88 4.22 -11.00 -15.63
N GLN A 89 4.10 -9.93 -16.43
CA GLN A 89 3.02 -8.96 -16.31
C GLN A 89 1.68 -9.68 -16.49
N ARG A 90 1.12 -10.27 -15.42
CA ARG A 90 -0.33 -10.41 -15.37
C ARG A 90 -0.85 -8.99 -15.35
N GLU A 91 -1.51 -8.59 -16.43
CA GLU A 91 -2.16 -7.30 -16.51
C GLU A 91 -3.01 -7.11 -15.26
N PHE A 92 -2.71 -6.06 -14.51
CA PHE A 92 -3.42 -5.72 -13.29
C PHE A 92 -4.80 -5.15 -13.70
N ILE A 93 -5.75 -6.04 -13.97
CA ILE A 93 -7.04 -5.69 -14.61
C ILE A 93 -8.06 -5.19 -13.59
N SER A 94 -8.09 -5.77 -12.37
CA SER A 94 -9.04 -5.37 -11.33
C SER A 94 -8.58 -5.74 -9.91
N GLN A 95 -9.25 -5.15 -8.93
CA GLN A 95 -9.08 -5.37 -7.50
C GLN A 95 -10.44 -5.53 -6.84
N SER A 96 -10.55 -6.52 -5.96
CA SER A 96 -11.79 -6.84 -5.25
C SER A 96 -11.51 -7.09 -3.77
N ILE A 97 -12.42 -6.65 -2.90
CA ILE A 97 -12.42 -6.95 -1.47
C ILE A 97 -13.80 -7.51 -1.12
N ASP A 98 -13.83 -8.61 -0.36
CA ASP A 98 -15.05 -9.34 -0.01
C ASP A 98 -15.90 -9.72 -1.23
N GLY A 99 -15.24 -10.12 -2.33
CA GLY A 99 -15.90 -10.50 -3.58
C GLY A 99 -16.54 -9.34 -4.36
N LYS A 100 -16.39 -8.09 -3.90
CA LYS A 100 -16.85 -6.89 -4.61
C LYS A 100 -15.67 -6.19 -5.28
N GLU A 101 -15.81 -5.92 -6.57
CA GLU A 101 -14.83 -5.13 -7.31
C GLU A 101 -14.80 -3.69 -6.80
N ILE A 102 -13.61 -3.21 -6.44
CA ILE A 102 -13.38 -1.86 -5.90
C ILE A 102 -12.63 -0.97 -6.89
N TRP A 103 -11.87 -1.56 -7.82
CA TRP A 103 -11.14 -0.84 -8.85
C TRP A 103 -10.89 -1.74 -10.06
N ASN A 104 -10.85 -1.16 -11.26
CA ASN A 104 -10.40 -1.85 -12.47
C ASN A 104 -9.73 -0.89 -13.47
N SER A 105 -9.01 -1.44 -14.44
CA SER A 105 -8.26 -0.69 -15.46
C SER A 105 -9.12 0.18 -16.38
N LYS A 106 -10.44 -0.05 -16.44
CA LYS A 106 -11.40 0.76 -17.23
C LYS A 106 -11.82 2.04 -16.49
N MET A 107 -11.53 2.16 -15.18
CA MET A 107 -11.83 3.36 -14.40
C MET A 107 -10.87 4.51 -14.76
N LYS A 108 -11.23 5.30 -15.78
CA LYS A 108 -10.42 6.43 -16.26
C LYS A 108 -10.14 7.45 -15.15
N GLY A 109 -8.86 7.79 -14.96
CA GLY A 109 -8.42 8.81 -14.01
C GLY A 109 -8.51 8.40 -12.53
N VAL A 110 -8.71 7.11 -12.25
CA VAL A 110 -8.69 6.55 -10.89
C VAL A 110 -7.42 5.74 -10.69
N LEU A 111 -6.59 6.14 -9.74
CA LEU A 111 -5.41 5.38 -9.32
C LEU A 111 -5.76 4.43 -8.18
N TYR A 112 -5.21 3.22 -8.24
CA TYR A 112 -5.26 2.27 -7.14
C TYR A 112 -3.92 2.21 -6.42
N TYR A 113 -3.97 2.22 -5.09
CA TYR A 113 -2.84 1.96 -4.21
C TYR A 113 -3.16 0.76 -3.35
N THR A 114 -2.15 -0.02 -3.01
CA THR A 114 -2.33 -1.25 -2.24
C THR A 114 -2.34 -1.02 -0.74
N ASP A 115 -1.76 0.09 -0.28
CA ASP A 115 -1.55 0.35 1.15
C ASP A 115 -1.41 1.86 1.45
N CYS A 116 -1.59 2.23 2.72
CA CYS A 116 -1.33 3.56 3.26
C CYS A 116 -0.50 3.49 4.56
N ALA A 117 0.78 3.81 4.47
CA ALA A 117 1.78 3.58 5.51
C ALA A 117 1.60 4.46 6.76
N ASN A 118 1.00 5.65 6.63
CA ASN A 118 0.77 6.58 7.73
C ASN A 118 -0.64 6.45 8.36
N MET A 119 -1.32 5.32 8.16
CA MET A 119 -2.65 5.08 8.71
C MET A 119 -2.75 3.77 9.49
N CYS A 120 -3.68 3.73 10.43
CA CYS A 120 -4.21 2.49 11.01
C CYS A 120 -5.72 2.62 11.21
N GLY A 121 -6.50 1.74 10.58
CA GLY A 121 -7.94 1.88 10.50
C GLY A 121 -8.32 3.22 9.87
N LEU A 122 -8.98 4.08 10.65
CA LEU A 122 -9.31 5.45 10.23
C LEU A 122 -8.48 6.52 10.95
N TYR A 123 -7.40 6.14 11.63
CA TYR A 123 -6.52 7.08 12.32
C TYR A 123 -5.29 7.35 11.47
N ILE A 124 -4.90 8.62 11.36
CA ILE A 124 -3.78 9.05 10.52
C ILE A 124 -2.66 9.68 11.35
N GLN A 125 -1.42 9.38 11.00
CA GLN A 125 -0.22 10.01 11.53
C GLN A 125 0.06 11.34 10.81
N PRO A 126 0.72 12.30 11.48
CA PRO A 126 1.12 13.58 10.89
C PRO A 126 1.90 13.43 9.57
#